data_AF-A0A9X3PU45-F1
#
_entry.id   AF-A0A9X3PU45-F1
#
_cell.length_a   1.000
_cell.length_b   1.000
_cell.length_c   1.000
_cell.angle_alpha   90.00
_cell.angle_beta   90.00
_cell.angle_gamma   90.00
#
_symmetry.space_group_name_H-M   'P 1'
#
loop_
_entity.id
_entity.type
_entity.pdbx_description
1 polymer ?
#
loop_
_entity_poly.entity_id
_entity_poly.type
_entity_poly.pdbx_seq_one_letter_code
_entity_poly.pdbx_strand_id
1 'polypeptide(L)'
;MSTPLRVLILEDSKADAELMLQELRQAEFDPHWQLVETESDYLAHLDPQLDVILADYSLPHFNAHRALQLLQKRGLGIPFIIVSGCIGEDLAVKCMKNGAADYLLKDRLARLGQAVRHALDQKRLHEEKQHAEERLVHEAFHDALTGLPNRTLLLDRLGRFVLHRSRSEPYTFAALFLDLDGFKVVNESLGHAAGDQLIMEVSQRLVRCLRQVDTVARLGGDEFVILLDDIKNISNATRVADRIQRELEMPLNLDGREVFTSASIGIAFSETGYDRPEDVIRDADTAMFRAKELGKARFVVFDTAMHTQAIARLKLETDLRRALERQEFRVYYQPVVSLKAGRIAGFEALLRWAHPQLGLISPADYLSVAEEIGLLIPIGQWVLREACRQVRAWQAQFTANMLLTVSVNLSSKQFLQSDLVKQIDQILKETGLDGKSLKLEITETVVMENTESATTTLLQLRTLNIETYLDDFGTGYSSLSFLQRFPIDFLKIDHSFISRMGESEESWEIVRTIVTLAHNLGRKVIAEGVETTEQLALLRSMKCEYGQGHFFSKPLDPEAARTLLAAVPKW
;
A
#
# COMPACT_ATOMS: atom_id res chain seq x y z
N MET A 1 56.01 -2.50 -21.28
CA MET A 1 55.45 -3.72 -21.89
C MET A 1 54.84 -3.29 -23.21
N SER A 2 55.18 -3.97 -24.31
CA SER A 2 54.64 -3.61 -25.63
C SER A 2 53.15 -3.95 -25.71
N THR A 3 52.37 -3.11 -26.39
CA THR A 3 50.91 -3.29 -26.51
C THR A 3 50.60 -4.15 -27.73
N PRO A 4 49.94 -5.32 -27.60
CA PRO A 4 49.59 -6.15 -28.74
C PRO A 4 48.64 -5.40 -29.68
N LEU A 5 48.86 -5.53 -30.99
CA LEU A 5 48.10 -4.80 -32.01
C LEU A 5 47.86 -5.67 -33.25
N ARG A 6 46.60 -5.97 -33.60
CA ARG A 6 46.24 -6.69 -34.81
C ARG A 6 46.06 -5.72 -35.97
N VAL A 7 46.95 -5.79 -36.94
CA VAL A 7 47.04 -4.83 -38.05
C VAL A 7 46.81 -5.51 -39.38
N LEU A 8 45.90 -4.99 -40.20
CA LEU A 8 45.84 -5.35 -41.61
C LEU A 8 46.54 -4.25 -42.41
N ILE A 9 47.57 -4.61 -43.16
CA ILE A 9 48.34 -3.68 -44.00
C ILE A 9 47.96 -3.92 -45.45
N LEU A 10 47.45 -2.88 -46.11
CA LEU A 10 47.13 -2.87 -47.53
C LEU A 10 48.23 -2.11 -48.28
N GLU A 11 49.18 -2.82 -48.88
CA GLU A 11 50.41 -2.23 -49.45
C GLU A 11 51.04 -3.21 -50.46
N ASP A 12 51.53 -2.74 -51.61
CA ASP A 12 52.18 -3.57 -52.65
C ASP A 12 53.72 -3.58 -52.52
N SER A 13 54.28 -2.64 -51.76
CA SER A 13 55.71 -2.64 -51.38
C SER A 13 55.93 -3.31 -50.03
N LYS A 14 56.52 -4.51 -50.02
CA LYS A 14 56.94 -5.18 -48.78
C LYS A 14 57.89 -4.31 -47.94
N ALA A 15 58.75 -3.52 -48.58
CA ALA A 15 59.67 -2.61 -47.89
C ALA A 15 58.92 -1.50 -47.14
N ASP A 16 57.86 -0.96 -47.73
CA ASP A 16 57.04 0.10 -47.12
C ASP A 16 56.22 -0.46 -45.95
N ALA A 17 55.71 -1.70 -46.09
CA ALA A 17 55.07 -2.42 -45.00
C ALA A 17 56.04 -2.67 -43.82
N GLU A 18 57.28 -3.07 -44.10
CA GLU A 18 58.31 -3.26 -43.07
C GLU A 18 58.67 -1.94 -42.35
N LEU A 19 58.71 -0.82 -43.06
CA LEU A 19 58.91 0.51 -42.48
C LEU A 19 57.76 0.91 -41.54
N MET A 20 56.50 0.70 -41.96
CA MET A 20 55.33 0.96 -41.10
C MET A 20 55.39 0.12 -39.81
N LEU A 21 55.75 -1.16 -39.91
CA LEU A 21 55.90 -2.05 -38.76
C LEU A 21 57.04 -1.63 -37.83
N GLN A 22 58.15 -1.15 -38.38
CA GLN A 22 59.26 -0.63 -37.60
C GLN A 22 58.83 0.59 -36.76
N GLU A 23 58.08 1.52 -37.36
CA GLU A 23 57.57 2.70 -36.63
C GLU A 23 56.55 2.33 -35.55
N LEU A 24 55.68 1.34 -35.80
CA LEU A 24 54.78 0.83 -34.76
C LEU A 24 55.54 0.22 -33.58
N ARG A 25 56.60 -0.54 -33.84
CA ARG A 25 57.45 -1.12 -32.79
C ARG A 25 58.23 -0.06 -32.01
N GLN A 26 58.73 0.98 -32.68
CA GLN A 26 59.34 2.14 -32.00
C GLN A 26 58.34 2.85 -31.10
N ALA A 27 57.06 2.87 -31.49
CA ALA A 27 55.96 3.35 -30.67
C ALA A 27 55.44 2.32 -29.65
N GLU A 28 56.24 1.32 -29.27
CA GLU A 28 55.94 0.32 -28.24
C GLU A 28 54.72 -0.57 -28.52
N PHE A 29 54.28 -0.69 -29.78
CA PHE A 29 53.32 -1.71 -30.18
C PHE A 29 54.01 -3.04 -30.51
N ASP A 30 53.29 -4.13 -30.31
CA ASP A 30 53.64 -5.48 -30.77
C ASP A 30 52.67 -5.90 -31.88
N PRO A 31 52.97 -5.55 -33.15
CA PRO A 31 52.03 -5.76 -34.25
C PRO A 31 51.99 -7.23 -34.69
N HIS A 32 50.83 -7.86 -34.55
CA HIS A 32 50.43 -9.04 -35.30
C HIS A 32 49.79 -8.60 -36.61
N TRP A 33 50.45 -8.82 -37.74
CA TRP A 33 50.08 -8.19 -39.00
C TRP A 33 49.86 -9.19 -40.13
N GLN A 34 49.02 -8.79 -41.08
CA GLN A 34 48.81 -9.47 -42.35
C GLN A 34 48.93 -8.44 -43.47
N LEU A 35 49.70 -8.75 -44.52
CA LEU A 35 49.81 -7.92 -45.72
C LEU A 35 48.84 -8.43 -46.79
N VAL A 36 48.13 -7.49 -47.42
CA VAL A 36 47.19 -7.75 -48.52
C VAL A 36 47.42 -6.74 -49.64
N GLU A 37 47.18 -7.16 -50.88
CA GLU A 37 47.44 -6.32 -52.07
C GLU A 37 46.20 -6.17 -52.97
N THR A 38 45.24 -7.11 -52.88
CA THR A 38 44.06 -7.17 -53.75
C THR A 38 42.75 -6.97 -52.99
N GLU A 39 41.67 -6.57 -53.68
CA GLU A 39 40.33 -6.44 -53.08
C GLU A 39 39.84 -7.78 -52.48
N SER A 40 40.12 -8.89 -53.17
CA SER A 40 39.75 -10.24 -52.73
C SER A 40 40.46 -10.62 -51.43
N ASP A 41 41.77 -10.38 -51.34
CA ASP A 41 42.56 -10.70 -50.16
C ASP A 41 42.20 -9.81 -48.97
N TYR A 42 41.96 -8.52 -49.23
CA TYR A 42 41.47 -7.58 -48.23
C TYR A 42 40.15 -8.07 -47.62
N LEU A 43 39.17 -8.45 -48.45
CA LEU A 43 37.87 -8.94 -47.97
C LEU A 43 37.96 -10.29 -47.23
N ALA A 44 38.92 -11.14 -47.59
CA ALA A 44 39.15 -12.43 -46.93
C ALA A 44 39.74 -12.28 -45.52
N HIS A 45 40.54 -11.23 -45.29
CA HIS A 45 41.21 -10.96 -44.02
C HIS A 45 40.56 -9.83 -43.20
N LEU A 46 39.44 -9.27 -43.69
CA LEU A 46 38.69 -8.23 -42.99
C LEU A 46 37.85 -8.82 -41.85
N ASP A 47 38.45 -8.89 -40.66
CA ASP A 47 37.89 -9.50 -39.45
C ASP A 47 37.52 -8.45 -38.38
N PRO A 48 36.39 -8.59 -37.65
CA PRO A 48 36.02 -7.69 -36.53
C PRO A 48 37.06 -7.58 -35.41
N GLN A 49 37.96 -8.55 -35.31
CA GLN A 49 39.06 -8.58 -34.35
C GLN A 49 40.22 -7.64 -34.72
N LEU A 50 40.28 -7.08 -35.91
CA LEU A 50 41.35 -6.15 -36.25
C LEU A 50 41.28 -4.88 -35.39
N ASP A 51 42.46 -4.41 -34.95
CA ASP A 51 42.56 -3.21 -34.13
C ASP A 51 42.75 -1.97 -35.01
N VAL A 52 43.45 -2.07 -36.14
CA VAL A 52 43.65 -0.98 -37.10
C VAL A 52 43.96 -1.51 -38.51
N ILE A 53 43.58 -0.75 -39.53
CA ILE A 53 43.95 -1.00 -40.93
C ILE A 53 44.87 0.14 -41.38
N LEU A 54 46.04 -0.21 -41.92
CA LEU A 54 46.96 0.73 -42.55
C LEU A 54 46.93 0.51 -44.06
N ALA A 55 46.65 1.55 -44.85
CA ALA A 55 46.46 1.39 -46.29
C ALA A 55 47.27 2.39 -47.09
N ASP A 56 48.07 1.90 -48.03
CA ASP A 56 48.50 2.74 -49.15
C ASP A 56 47.32 3.09 -50.01
N TYR A 57 47.33 4.32 -50.48
CA TYR A 57 46.26 4.88 -51.27
C TYR A 57 46.23 4.30 -52.68
N SER A 58 47.37 4.15 -53.35
CA SER A 58 47.44 3.76 -54.76
C SER A 58 48.09 2.40 -54.92
N LEU A 59 47.31 1.35 -55.08
CA LEU A 59 47.81 0.03 -55.51
C LEU A 59 47.49 -0.20 -57.00
N PRO A 60 48.21 -1.09 -57.71
CA PRO A 60 48.06 -1.29 -59.15
C PRO A 60 46.63 -1.59 -59.63
N HIS A 61 45.84 -2.29 -58.80
CA HIS A 61 44.47 -2.73 -59.14
C HIS A 61 43.45 -2.50 -58.01
N PHE A 62 43.83 -1.77 -56.96
CA PHE A 62 42.99 -1.50 -55.79
C PHE A 62 43.42 -0.18 -55.14
N ASN A 63 42.57 0.44 -54.32
CA ASN A 63 42.93 1.70 -53.65
C ASN A 63 42.29 1.83 -52.27
N ALA A 64 42.91 2.65 -51.41
CA ALA A 64 42.43 2.87 -50.05
C ALA A 64 40.99 3.39 -49.99
N HIS A 65 40.57 4.21 -50.98
CA HIS A 65 39.21 4.73 -51.02
C HIS A 65 38.17 3.62 -51.18
N ARG A 66 38.43 2.66 -52.07
CA ARG A 66 37.58 1.48 -52.28
C ARG A 66 37.60 0.56 -51.05
N ALA A 67 38.76 0.33 -50.44
CA ALA A 67 38.89 -0.45 -49.22
C ALA A 67 38.07 0.13 -48.07
N LEU A 68 38.15 1.45 -47.86
CA LEU A 68 37.37 2.16 -46.84
C LEU A 68 35.85 2.04 -47.07
N GLN A 69 35.38 2.15 -48.32
CA GLN A 69 33.96 1.94 -48.63
C GLN A 69 33.49 0.51 -48.32
N LEU A 70 34.34 -0.50 -48.55
CA LEU A 70 34.04 -1.90 -48.25
C LEU A 70 33.96 -2.14 -46.73
N LEU A 71 34.88 -1.55 -45.96
CA LEU A 71 34.85 -1.56 -44.50
C LEU A 71 33.52 -0.99 -43.97
N GLN A 72 33.13 0.18 -44.47
CA GLN A 72 31.88 0.83 -44.09
C GLN A 72 30.65 0.01 -44.46
N LYS A 73 30.62 -0.61 -45.63
CA LYS A 73 29.52 -1.50 -46.04
C LYS A 73 29.37 -2.71 -45.12
N ARG A 74 30.46 -3.21 -44.52
CA ARG A 74 30.42 -4.28 -43.53
C ARG A 74 30.04 -3.79 -42.12
N GLY A 75 30.00 -2.48 -41.89
CA GLY A 75 29.65 -1.90 -40.59
C GLY A 75 30.71 -2.16 -39.51
N LEU A 76 31.96 -2.41 -39.89
CA LEU A 76 33.04 -2.66 -38.93
C LEU A 76 33.69 -1.34 -38.53
N GLY A 77 33.61 -1.00 -37.24
CA GLY A 77 34.20 0.22 -36.65
C GLY A 77 35.72 0.15 -36.47
N ILE A 78 36.45 -0.41 -37.44
CA ILE A 78 37.90 -0.55 -37.38
C ILE A 78 38.55 0.76 -37.86
N PRO A 79 39.46 1.37 -37.09
CA PRO A 79 40.17 2.56 -37.54
C PRO A 79 40.96 2.29 -38.82
N PHE A 80 40.81 3.17 -39.80
CA PHE A 80 41.43 3.03 -41.12
C PHE A 80 42.34 4.23 -41.39
N ILE A 81 43.65 4.01 -41.40
CA ILE A 81 44.65 5.06 -41.59
C ILE A 81 45.29 4.91 -42.96
N ILE A 82 45.35 6.01 -43.70
CA ILE A 82 45.93 6.04 -45.03
C ILE A 82 47.39 6.50 -44.93
N VAL A 83 48.29 5.78 -45.59
CA VAL A 83 49.73 6.06 -45.61
C VAL A 83 50.20 6.14 -47.06
N SER A 84 50.45 7.34 -47.60
CA SER A 84 50.76 7.48 -49.03
C SER A 84 51.93 8.41 -49.35
N GLY A 85 52.63 8.15 -50.46
CA GLY A 85 53.85 8.88 -50.87
C GLY A 85 53.63 10.10 -51.76
N CYS A 86 52.56 10.14 -52.57
CA CYS A 86 52.36 11.17 -53.61
C CYS A 86 50.89 11.48 -53.82
N ILE A 87 50.28 12.28 -52.94
CA ILE A 87 48.87 12.68 -53.07
C ILE A 87 48.65 14.11 -52.57
N GLY A 88 47.93 14.91 -53.35
CA GLY A 88 47.57 16.29 -53.00
C GLY A 88 46.53 16.38 -51.88
N GLU A 89 46.54 17.50 -51.15
CA GLU A 89 45.70 17.76 -49.97
C GLU A 89 44.20 17.49 -50.18
N ASP A 90 43.68 17.71 -51.40
CA ASP A 90 42.27 17.49 -51.75
C ASP A 90 41.79 16.05 -51.58
N LEU A 91 42.66 15.07 -51.86
CA LEU A 91 42.34 13.65 -51.78
C LEU A 91 42.41 13.15 -50.32
N ALA A 92 43.32 13.70 -49.52
CA ALA A 92 43.35 13.47 -48.08
C ALA A 92 42.04 13.96 -47.41
N VAL A 93 41.59 15.16 -47.77
CA VAL A 93 40.30 15.72 -47.31
C VAL A 93 39.14 14.81 -47.70
N LYS A 94 39.14 14.29 -48.93
CA LYS A 94 38.09 13.38 -49.40
C LYS A 94 38.06 12.06 -48.60
N CYS A 95 39.21 11.48 -48.28
CA CYS A 95 39.26 10.26 -47.49
C CYS A 95 38.82 10.46 -46.04
N MET A 96 39.22 11.57 -45.42
CA MET A 96 38.77 11.93 -44.06
C MET A 96 37.26 12.14 -44.02
N LYS A 97 36.68 12.84 -45.01
CA LYS A 97 35.22 12.98 -45.14
C LYS A 97 34.49 11.65 -45.34
N ASN A 98 35.17 10.66 -45.92
CA ASN A 98 34.65 9.32 -46.11
C ASN A 98 34.99 8.37 -44.95
N GLY A 99 35.44 8.87 -43.79
CA GLY A 99 35.58 8.06 -42.57
C GLY A 99 36.95 7.41 -42.35
N ALA A 100 38.00 7.86 -43.04
CA ALA A 100 39.37 7.52 -42.64
C ALA A 100 39.67 8.14 -41.26
N ALA A 101 40.38 7.40 -40.42
CA ALA A 101 40.74 7.83 -39.07
C ALA A 101 41.89 8.85 -39.07
N ASP A 102 42.86 8.68 -39.97
CA ASP A 102 43.95 9.63 -40.18
C ASP A 102 44.59 9.45 -41.57
N TYR A 103 45.41 10.43 -41.96
CA TYR A 103 46.20 10.42 -43.20
C TYR A 103 47.65 10.81 -42.92
N LEU A 104 48.59 10.00 -43.40
CA LEU A 104 50.03 10.18 -43.22
C LEU A 104 50.76 10.14 -44.55
N LEU A 105 51.77 10.99 -44.68
CA LEU A 105 52.70 10.94 -45.80
C LEU A 105 53.82 9.93 -45.49
N LYS A 106 54.25 9.14 -46.48
CA LYS A 106 55.32 8.14 -46.33
C LYS A 106 56.67 8.76 -45.88
N ASP A 107 56.90 10.05 -46.15
CA ASP A 107 58.08 10.81 -45.67
C ASP A 107 57.98 11.26 -44.19
N ARG A 108 56.82 11.10 -43.54
CA ARG A 108 56.54 11.49 -42.15
C ARG A 108 56.01 10.31 -41.31
N LEU A 109 56.45 9.10 -41.64
CA LEU A 109 56.08 7.85 -40.97
C LEU A 109 56.37 7.82 -39.46
N ALA A 110 57.30 8.63 -38.96
CA ALA A 110 57.57 8.79 -37.53
C ALA A 110 56.33 9.17 -36.69
N ARG A 111 55.27 9.70 -37.32
CA ARG A 111 53.99 10.01 -36.66
C ARG A 111 52.99 8.86 -36.63
N LEU A 112 53.27 7.74 -37.30
CA LEU A 112 52.35 6.60 -37.41
C LEU A 112 51.95 6.05 -36.05
N GLY A 113 52.91 5.88 -35.14
CA GLY A 113 52.63 5.44 -33.78
C GLY A 113 51.65 6.36 -33.03
N GLN A 114 51.78 7.68 -33.20
CA GLN A 114 50.86 8.64 -32.61
C GLN A 114 49.48 8.59 -33.27
N ALA A 115 49.41 8.46 -34.60
CA ALA A 115 48.16 8.37 -35.34
C ALA A 115 47.36 7.12 -34.95
N VAL A 116 48.02 5.95 -34.84
CA VAL A 116 47.38 4.71 -34.38
C VAL A 116 46.87 4.83 -32.95
N ARG A 117 47.67 5.37 -32.02
CA ARG A 117 47.21 5.59 -30.64
C ARG A 117 45.96 6.47 -30.60
N HIS A 118 46.00 7.61 -31.29
CA HIS A 118 44.87 8.53 -31.35
C HIS A 118 43.62 7.87 -31.94
N ALA A 119 43.77 7.09 -33.01
CA ALA A 119 42.67 6.40 -33.66
C ALA A 119 42.04 5.31 -32.76
N LEU A 120 42.85 4.56 -32.01
CA LEU A 120 42.37 3.56 -31.04
C LEU A 120 41.68 4.23 -29.85
N ASP A 121 42.24 5.33 -29.31
CA ASP A 121 41.64 6.08 -28.22
C ASP A 121 40.28 6.68 -28.64
N GLN A 122 40.15 7.20 -29.86
CA GLN A 122 38.89 7.70 -30.40
C GLN A 122 37.82 6.60 -30.51
N LYS A 123 38.21 5.41 -30.99
CA LYS A 123 37.31 4.25 -31.03
C LYS A 123 36.82 3.89 -29.63
N ARG A 124 37.74 3.74 -28.67
CA ARG A 124 37.40 3.40 -27.28
C ARG A 124 36.44 4.44 -26.68
N LEU A 125 36.74 5.72 -26.83
CA LEU A 125 35.88 6.80 -26.33
C LEU A 125 34.49 6.78 -26.97
N HIS A 126 34.39 6.44 -28.26
CA HIS A 126 33.10 6.33 -28.94
C HIS A 126 32.27 5.15 -28.41
N GLU A 127 32.89 3.98 -28.22
CA GLU A 127 32.24 2.79 -27.66
C GLU A 127 31.82 3.02 -26.20
N GLU A 128 32.69 3.62 -25.37
CA GLU A 128 32.38 4.00 -23.99
C GLU A 128 31.19 4.97 -23.93
N LYS A 129 31.16 5.96 -24.83
CA LYS A 129 30.06 6.92 -24.91
C LYS A 129 28.75 6.23 -25.30
N GLN A 130 28.75 5.37 -26.31
CA GLN A 130 27.55 4.64 -26.74
C GLN A 130 27.00 3.76 -25.60
N HIS A 131 27.86 2.99 -24.93
CA HIS A 131 27.43 2.18 -23.79
C HIS A 131 26.95 3.02 -22.62
N ALA A 132 27.57 4.18 -22.36
CA ALA A 132 27.07 5.11 -21.35
C ALA A 132 25.68 5.65 -21.71
N GLU A 133 25.45 6.01 -22.97
CA GLU A 133 24.15 6.47 -23.46
C GLU A 133 23.07 5.36 -23.36
N GLU A 134 23.38 4.13 -23.77
CA GLU A 134 22.48 2.97 -23.63
C GLU A 134 22.12 2.71 -22.17
N ARG A 135 23.11 2.75 -21.28
CA ARG A 135 22.90 2.59 -19.85
C ARG A 135 22.05 3.70 -19.26
N LEU A 136 22.30 4.95 -19.63
CA LEU A 136 21.49 6.09 -19.18
C LEU A 136 20.03 5.97 -19.62
N VAL A 137 19.78 5.51 -20.85
CA VAL A 137 18.42 5.24 -21.33
C VAL A 137 17.77 4.11 -20.53
N HIS A 138 18.48 3.00 -20.31
CA HIS A 138 17.95 1.89 -19.53
C HIS A 138 17.64 2.31 -18.08
N GLU A 139 18.57 3.00 -17.41
CA GLU A 139 18.40 3.53 -16.04
C GLU A 139 17.25 4.54 -15.93
N ALA A 140 16.94 5.29 -16.99
CA ALA A 140 15.81 6.23 -17.01
C ALA A 140 14.43 5.54 -17.08
N PHE A 141 14.35 4.31 -17.60
CA PHE A 141 13.09 3.62 -17.88
C PHE A 141 12.88 2.31 -17.09
N HIS A 142 13.87 1.86 -16.33
CA HIS A 142 13.83 0.64 -15.54
C HIS A 142 14.13 0.87 -14.06
N ASP A 143 13.58 0.04 -13.19
CA ASP A 143 13.87 -0.01 -11.76
C ASP A 143 15.24 -0.66 -11.54
N ALA A 144 16.12 0.01 -10.80
CA ALA A 144 17.51 -0.42 -10.62
C ALA A 144 17.66 -1.74 -9.85
N LEU A 145 16.70 -2.07 -8.96
CA LEU A 145 16.77 -3.30 -8.16
C LEU A 145 16.29 -4.51 -8.95
N THR A 146 15.19 -4.39 -9.67
CA THR A 146 14.50 -5.52 -10.31
C THR A 146 14.76 -5.64 -11.80
N GLY A 147 15.24 -4.58 -12.45
CA GLY A 147 15.36 -4.47 -13.90
C GLY A 147 14.01 -4.35 -14.63
N LEU A 148 12.89 -4.37 -13.90
CA LEU A 148 11.56 -4.19 -14.48
C LEU A 148 11.36 -2.76 -14.99
N PRO A 149 10.48 -2.53 -15.97
CA PRO A 149 9.97 -1.20 -16.29
C PRO A 149 9.63 -0.39 -15.04
N ASN A 150 10.04 0.87 -15.02
CA ASN A 150 9.66 1.81 -13.96
C ASN A 150 8.34 2.53 -14.31
N ARG A 151 7.91 3.43 -13.43
CA ARG A 151 6.68 4.23 -13.61
C ARG A 151 6.63 4.96 -14.96
N THR A 152 7.74 5.50 -15.44
CA THR A 152 7.79 6.26 -16.70
C THR A 152 7.48 5.35 -17.89
N LEU A 153 8.15 4.19 -17.98
CA LEU A 153 7.92 3.25 -19.07
C LEU A 153 6.53 2.60 -19.01
N LEU A 154 6.02 2.35 -17.80
CA LEU A 154 4.66 1.86 -17.59
C LEU A 154 3.62 2.84 -18.17
N LEU A 155 3.72 4.13 -17.84
CA LEU A 155 2.77 5.14 -18.29
C LEU A 155 2.82 5.34 -19.81
N ASP A 156 4.01 5.29 -20.42
CA ASP A 156 4.15 5.33 -21.87
C ASP A 156 3.43 4.15 -22.55
N ARG A 157 3.63 2.92 -22.06
CA ARG A 157 2.95 1.71 -22.59
C ARG A 157 1.43 1.80 -22.41
N LEU A 158 0.98 2.20 -21.23
CA LEU A 158 -0.44 2.33 -20.94
C LEU A 158 -1.10 3.44 -21.77
N GLY A 159 -0.38 4.53 -22.07
CA GLY A 159 -0.78 5.55 -23.03
C GLY A 159 -1.08 4.98 -24.41
N ARG A 160 -0.26 4.04 -24.88
CA ARG A 160 -0.50 3.35 -26.16
C ARG A 160 -1.75 2.50 -26.11
N PHE A 161 -2.03 1.81 -25.00
CA PHE A 161 -3.24 0.99 -24.83
C PHE A 161 -4.51 1.84 -24.84
N VAL A 162 -4.52 2.95 -24.09
CA VAL A 162 -5.62 3.93 -24.08
C VAL A 162 -5.87 4.48 -25.48
N LEU A 163 -4.81 4.90 -26.19
CA LEU A 163 -4.92 5.39 -27.56
C LEU A 163 -5.43 4.32 -28.53
N HIS A 164 -4.97 3.07 -28.40
CA HIS A 164 -5.39 2.00 -29.31
C HIS A 164 -6.88 1.69 -29.19
N ARG A 165 -7.42 1.66 -27.96
CA ARG A 165 -8.85 1.48 -27.70
C ARG A 165 -9.73 2.52 -28.41
N SER A 166 -9.27 3.76 -28.52
CA SER A 166 -10.05 4.82 -29.18
C SER A 166 -10.22 4.65 -30.70
N ARG A 167 -9.56 3.67 -31.33
CA ARG A 167 -9.47 3.52 -32.80
C ARG A 167 -10.50 2.58 -33.45
N SER A 168 -11.70 2.42 -32.88
CA SER A 168 -12.86 1.70 -33.46
C SER A 168 -12.76 0.17 -33.62
N GLU A 169 -11.63 -0.47 -33.32
CA GLU A 169 -11.53 -1.94 -33.20
C GLU A 169 -11.85 -2.39 -31.76
N PRO A 170 -12.43 -3.59 -31.57
CA PRO A 170 -12.68 -4.12 -30.23
C PRO A 170 -11.35 -4.52 -29.57
N TYR A 171 -10.75 -3.57 -28.86
CA TYR A 171 -9.52 -3.74 -28.10
C TYR A 171 -9.80 -3.49 -26.62
N THR A 172 -9.46 -4.47 -25.77
CA THR A 172 -9.59 -4.33 -24.32
C THR A 172 -8.29 -4.70 -23.61
N PHE A 173 -7.99 -3.95 -22.54
CA PHE A 173 -6.83 -4.15 -21.70
C PHE A 173 -7.23 -4.09 -20.22
N ALA A 174 -6.35 -4.53 -19.33
CA ALA A 174 -6.48 -4.35 -17.88
C ALA A 174 -5.16 -3.92 -17.25
N ALA A 175 -5.25 -3.17 -16.16
CA ALA A 175 -4.14 -2.93 -15.24
C ALA A 175 -4.43 -3.61 -13.89
N LEU A 176 -3.46 -4.35 -13.38
CA LEU A 176 -3.49 -4.94 -12.05
C LEU A 176 -2.47 -4.20 -11.18
N PHE A 177 -2.93 -3.51 -10.15
CA PHE A 177 -2.08 -2.90 -9.14
C PHE A 177 -1.88 -3.90 -8.00
N LEU A 178 -0.64 -4.15 -7.62
CA LEU A 178 -0.23 -5.15 -6.65
C LEU A 178 0.57 -4.48 -5.52
N ASP A 179 0.28 -4.86 -4.28
CA ASP A 179 1.02 -4.47 -3.09
C ASP A 179 1.28 -5.71 -2.23
N LEU A 180 2.53 -5.89 -1.77
CA LEU A 180 2.91 -7.05 -0.97
C LEU A 180 2.47 -6.91 0.49
N ASP A 181 1.63 -7.83 0.93
CA ASP A 181 1.10 -7.81 2.28
C ASP A 181 2.22 -8.08 3.29
N GLY A 182 2.41 -7.15 4.23
CA GLY A 182 3.35 -7.31 5.33
C GLY A 182 4.83 -7.07 4.96
N PHE A 183 5.12 -6.49 3.79
CA PHE A 183 6.50 -6.16 3.40
C PHE A 183 7.25 -5.33 4.44
N LYS A 184 6.58 -4.35 5.06
CA LYS A 184 7.16 -3.55 6.15
C LYS A 184 7.62 -4.41 7.34
N VAL A 185 6.86 -5.45 7.71
CA VAL A 185 7.21 -6.36 8.80
C VAL A 185 8.47 -7.16 8.45
N VAL A 186 8.62 -7.56 7.18
CA VAL A 186 9.85 -8.21 6.68
C VAL A 186 11.05 -7.28 6.83
N ASN A 187 10.93 -6.03 6.40
CA ASN A 187 12.01 -5.04 6.54
C ASN A 187 12.37 -4.79 8.01
N GLU A 188 11.39 -4.64 8.89
CA GLU A 188 11.61 -4.37 10.31
C GLU A 188 12.18 -5.58 11.07
N SER A 189 11.83 -6.80 10.65
CA SER A 189 12.23 -8.04 11.33
C SER A 189 13.53 -8.65 10.78
N LEU A 190 13.77 -8.54 9.48
CA LEU A 190 14.88 -9.21 8.77
C LEU A 190 15.86 -8.22 8.11
N GLY A 191 15.53 -6.92 8.08
CA GLY A 191 16.35 -5.88 7.50
C GLY A 191 16.09 -5.63 6.01
N HIS A 192 16.54 -4.46 5.52
CA HIS A 192 16.29 -4.01 4.15
C HIS A 192 16.88 -4.92 3.07
N ALA A 193 18.03 -5.56 3.31
CA ALA A 193 18.62 -6.48 2.35
C ALA A 193 17.72 -7.71 2.07
N ALA A 194 17.05 -8.23 3.10
CA ALA A 194 16.07 -9.31 2.94
C ALA A 194 14.81 -8.81 2.23
N GLY A 195 14.39 -7.57 2.48
CA GLY A 195 13.32 -6.92 1.72
C GLY A 195 13.66 -6.79 0.23
N ASP A 196 14.88 -6.39 -0.11
CA ASP A 196 15.33 -6.29 -1.49
C ASP A 196 15.36 -7.66 -2.18
N GLN A 197 15.82 -8.71 -1.49
CA GLN A 197 15.74 -10.09 -1.99
C GLN A 197 14.30 -10.54 -2.23
N LEU A 198 13.40 -10.25 -1.29
CA LEU A 198 11.97 -10.56 -1.43
C LEU A 198 11.40 -9.90 -2.68
N ILE A 199 11.70 -8.62 -2.90
CA ILE A 199 11.26 -7.89 -4.10
C ILE A 199 11.81 -8.51 -5.38
N MET A 200 13.08 -8.90 -5.41
CA MET A 200 13.68 -9.56 -6.57
C MET A 200 13.02 -10.91 -6.89
N GLU A 201 12.79 -11.74 -5.87
CA GLU A 201 12.13 -13.05 -6.05
C GLU A 201 10.67 -12.92 -6.49
N VAL A 202 9.92 -11.99 -5.88
CA VAL A 202 8.55 -11.67 -6.31
C VAL A 202 8.55 -11.21 -7.76
N SER A 203 9.46 -10.32 -8.15
CA SER A 203 9.56 -9.82 -9.52
C SER A 203 9.72 -10.95 -10.53
N GLN A 204 10.57 -11.93 -10.23
CA GLN A 204 10.77 -13.10 -11.08
C GLN A 204 9.51 -13.98 -11.16
N ARG A 205 8.81 -14.20 -10.04
CA ARG A 205 7.54 -14.96 -10.01
C ARG A 205 6.45 -14.27 -10.83
N LEU A 206 6.34 -12.95 -10.72
CA LEU A 206 5.38 -12.16 -11.51
C LEU A 206 5.67 -12.28 -13.01
N VAL A 207 6.93 -12.17 -13.44
CA VAL A 207 7.30 -12.35 -14.86
C VAL A 207 6.90 -13.73 -15.38
N ARG A 208 7.13 -14.80 -14.61
CA ARG A 208 6.74 -16.19 -14.98
C ARG A 208 5.23 -16.37 -15.08
N CYS A 209 4.47 -15.58 -14.35
CA CYS A 209 3.01 -15.58 -14.38
C CYS A 209 2.42 -14.86 -15.59
N LEU A 210 3.22 -14.33 -16.52
CA LEU A 210 2.73 -13.44 -17.59
C LEU A 210 3.13 -13.92 -18.98
N ARG A 211 2.40 -13.45 -20.00
CA ARG A 211 2.76 -13.68 -21.41
C ARG A 211 3.82 -12.66 -21.83
N GLN A 212 4.50 -12.94 -22.94
CA GLN A 212 5.54 -12.05 -23.48
C GLN A 212 5.00 -10.66 -23.89
N VAL A 213 3.71 -10.56 -24.22
CA VAL A 213 3.03 -9.30 -24.56
C VAL A 213 2.58 -8.49 -23.34
N ASP A 214 2.43 -9.16 -22.19
CA ASP A 214 2.05 -8.50 -20.95
C ASP A 214 3.26 -7.77 -20.36
N THR A 215 3.01 -6.73 -19.57
CA THR A 215 4.07 -5.97 -18.92
C THR A 215 3.93 -6.08 -17.41
N VAL A 216 5.03 -6.31 -16.70
CA VAL A 216 5.12 -6.05 -15.25
C VAL A 216 6.08 -4.88 -15.02
N ALA A 217 5.71 -3.96 -14.15
CA ALA A 217 6.48 -2.80 -13.77
C ALA A 217 6.53 -2.69 -12.24
N ARG A 218 7.58 -2.05 -11.72
CA ARG A 218 7.67 -1.68 -10.31
C ARG A 218 7.55 -0.17 -10.17
N LEU A 219 6.64 0.29 -9.32
CA LEU A 219 6.43 1.72 -9.09
C LEU A 219 7.34 2.27 -7.99
N GLY A 220 7.70 1.43 -7.04
CA GLY A 220 8.55 1.74 -5.90
C GLY A 220 8.13 0.92 -4.68
N GLY A 221 9.01 0.80 -3.67
CA GLY A 221 8.70 0.00 -2.47
C GLY A 221 8.29 -1.43 -2.81
N ASP A 222 7.12 -1.83 -2.34
CA ASP A 222 6.43 -3.11 -2.55
C ASP A 222 5.33 -3.08 -3.61
N GLU A 223 5.24 -2.00 -4.39
CA GLU A 223 4.18 -1.78 -5.38
C GLU A 223 4.59 -2.20 -6.79
N PHE A 224 3.77 -3.06 -7.39
CA PHE A 224 3.90 -3.53 -8.75
C PHE A 224 2.65 -3.20 -9.57
N VAL A 225 2.83 -2.98 -10.87
CA VAL A 225 1.71 -2.88 -11.81
C VAL A 225 1.92 -3.84 -12.96
N ILE A 226 0.88 -4.60 -13.28
CA ILE A 226 0.84 -5.50 -14.43
C ILE A 226 -0.15 -4.94 -15.45
N LEU A 227 0.29 -4.80 -16.69
CA LEU A 227 -0.58 -4.47 -17.82
C LEU A 227 -0.83 -5.72 -18.65
N LEU A 228 -2.10 -6.04 -18.85
CA LEU A 228 -2.56 -7.13 -19.71
C LEU A 228 -3.05 -6.56 -21.02
N ASP A 229 -2.37 -6.96 -22.10
CA ASP A 229 -2.64 -6.50 -23.46
C ASP A 229 -3.62 -7.45 -24.17
N ASP A 230 -4.46 -6.87 -25.03
CA ASP A 230 -5.44 -7.56 -25.89
C ASP A 230 -6.15 -8.75 -25.21
N ILE A 231 -6.84 -8.45 -24.10
CA ILE A 231 -7.66 -9.43 -23.40
C ILE A 231 -9.08 -9.46 -23.99
N LYS A 232 -9.82 -10.54 -23.74
CA LYS A 232 -11.18 -10.70 -24.29
C LYS A 232 -12.26 -10.21 -23.34
N ASN A 233 -12.03 -10.37 -22.04
CA ASN A 233 -12.96 -10.02 -20.99
C ASN A 233 -12.25 -9.97 -19.64
N ILE A 234 -12.98 -9.47 -18.63
CA ILE A 234 -12.49 -9.38 -17.24
C ILE A 234 -12.04 -10.73 -16.66
N SER A 235 -12.62 -11.86 -17.10
CA SER A 235 -12.23 -13.19 -16.61
C SER A 235 -10.79 -13.55 -16.98
N ASN A 236 -10.24 -13.00 -18.07
CA ASN A 236 -8.81 -13.15 -18.36
C ASN A 236 -7.96 -12.47 -17.28
N ALA A 237 -8.31 -11.25 -16.87
CA ALA A 237 -7.57 -10.51 -15.85
C ALA A 237 -7.66 -11.19 -14.48
N THR A 238 -8.85 -11.64 -14.06
CA THR A 238 -9.03 -12.33 -12.78
C THR A 238 -8.27 -13.66 -12.73
N ARG A 239 -8.22 -14.41 -13.84
CA ARG A 239 -7.40 -15.62 -13.92
C ARG A 239 -5.89 -15.37 -13.78
N VAL A 240 -5.39 -14.23 -14.27
CA VAL A 240 -4.00 -13.85 -14.04
C VAL A 240 -3.78 -13.50 -12.56
N ALA A 241 -4.69 -12.75 -11.96
CA ALA A 241 -4.63 -12.43 -10.53
C ALA A 241 -4.66 -13.69 -9.64
N ASP A 242 -5.55 -14.65 -9.91
CA ASP A 242 -5.59 -15.95 -9.23
C ASP A 242 -4.28 -16.72 -9.35
N ARG A 243 -3.68 -16.73 -10.55
CA ARG A 243 -2.39 -17.39 -10.78
C ARG A 243 -1.28 -16.73 -9.97
N ILE A 244 -1.25 -15.40 -9.93
CA ILE A 244 -0.27 -14.65 -9.14
C ILE A 244 -0.41 -14.97 -7.65
N GLN A 245 -1.65 -14.97 -7.11
CA GLN A 245 -1.89 -15.30 -5.71
C GLN A 245 -1.31 -16.68 -5.34
N ARG A 246 -1.63 -17.70 -6.13
CA ARG A 246 -1.12 -19.07 -5.91
C ARG A 246 0.40 -19.17 -5.99
N GLU A 247 1.01 -18.40 -6.89
CA GLU A 247 2.47 -18.39 -7.03
C GLU A 247 3.15 -17.68 -5.83
N LEU A 248 2.50 -16.67 -5.25
CA LEU A 248 3.00 -15.97 -4.06
C LEU A 248 2.78 -16.74 -2.75
N GLU A 249 1.77 -17.63 -2.69
CA GLU A 249 1.54 -18.53 -1.54
C GLU A 249 2.72 -19.50 -1.29
N MET A 250 3.51 -19.79 -2.32
CA MET A 250 4.68 -20.68 -2.18
C MET A 250 5.78 -20.01 -1.34
N PRO A 251 6.48 -20.74 -0.45
CA PRO A 251 7.52 -20.16 0.39
C PRO A 251 8.67 -19.58 -0.45
N LEU A 252 9.25 -18.48 0.03
CA LEU A 252 10.42 -17.80 -0.55
C LEU A 252 11.61 -18.05 0.36
N ASN A 253 12.76 -18.40 -0.22
CA ASN A 253 13.98 -18.59 0.56
C ASN A 253 14.81 -17.30 0.52
N LEU A 254 14.89 -16.59 1.65
CA LEU A 254 15.67 -15.38 1.83
C LEU A 254 16.85 -15.69 2.75
N ASP A 255 18.07 -15.73 2.21
CA ASP A 255 19.30 -16.07 2.94
C ASP A 255 19.20 -17.35 3.82
N GLY A 256 18.53 -18.39 3.31
CA GLY A 256 18.38 -19.67 4.02
C GLY A 256 17.18 -19.74 4.98
N ARG A 257 16.31 -18.72 5.00
CA ARG A 257 15.07 -18.69 5.80
C ARG A 257 13.86 -18.74 4.88
N GLU A 258 12.88 -19.56 5.24
CA GLU A 258 11.58 -19.57 4.55
C GLU A 258 10.71 -18.42 5.03
N VAL A 259 10.22 -17.62 4.07
CA VAL A 259 9.31 -16.51 4.28
C VAL A 259 8.08 -16.71 3.42
N PHE A 260 6.90 -16.45 3.99
CA PHE A 260 5.62 -16.47 3.29
C PHE A 260 5.18 -15.02 3.06
N THR A 261 4.65 -14.77 1.87
CA THR A 261 4.07 -13.47 1.52
C THR A 261 2.77 -13.69 0.77
N SER A 262 1.96 -12.64 0.66
CA SER A 262 0.78 -12.57 -0.19
C SER A 262 0.72 -11.20 -0.81
N ALA A 263 -0.22 -10.98 -1.72
CA ALA A 263 -0.46 -9.66 -2.27
C ALA A 263 -1.93 -9.27 -2.19
N SER A 264 -2.16 -7.98 -2.03
CA SER A 264 -3.47 -7.37 -2.32
C SER A 264 -3.45 -6.83 -3.74
N ILE A 265 -4.46 -7.17 -4.54
CA ILE A 265 -4.48 -6.87 -5.98
C ILE A 265 -5.74 -6.07 -6.34
N GLY A 266 -5.60 -4.98 -7.08
CA GLY A 266 -6.70 -4.21 -7.64
C GLY A 266 -6.69 -4.24 -9.15
N ILE A 267 -7.85 -4.44 -9.78
CA ILE A 267 -7.94 -4.63 -11.23
C ILE A 267 -8.78 -3.51 -11.84
N ALA A 268 -8.17 -2.64 -12.65
CA ALA A 268 -8.88 -1.70 -13.51
C ALA A 268 -9.02 -2.28 -14.91
N PHE A 269 -10.26 -2.37 -15.41
CA PHE A 269 -10.55 -2.91 -16.73
C PHE A 269 -10.97 -1.81 -17.69
N SER A 270 -10.45 -1.86 -18.91
CA SER A 270 -10.61 -0.78 -19.89
C SER A 270 -12.06 -0.40 -20.17
N GLU A 271 -13.04 -1.32 -20.09
CA GLU A 271 -14.45 -1.04 -20.37
C GLU A 271 -15.05 0.13 -19.57
N THR A 272 -14.49 0.48 -18.40
CA THR A 272 -14.95 1.63 -17.61
C THR A 272 -14.79 2.98 -18.32
N GLY A 273 -13.97 3.08 -19.37
CA GLY A 273 -13.82 4.32 -20.14
C GLY A 273 -12.71 5.23 -19.59
N TYR A 274 -11.48 5.07 -20.07
CA TYR A 274 -10.34 5.87 -19.65
C TYR A 274 -9.79 6.71 -20.80
N ASP A 275 -9.57 8.00 -20.54
CA ASP A 275 -8.89 8.92 -21.47
C ASP A 275 -7.41 9.10 -21.14
N ARG A 276 -7.03 8.83 -19.88
CA ARG A 276 -5.66 9.04 -19.39
C ARG A 276 -5.11 7.78 -18.71
N PRO A 277 -3.82 7.45 -18.92
CA PRO A 277 -3.16 6.34 -18.25
C PRO A 277 -3.18 6.45 -16.72
N GLU A 278 -3.07 7.67 -16.19
CA GLU A 278 -3.05 7.88 -14.75
C GLU A 278 -4.38 7.48 -14.07
N ASP A 279 -5.51 7.65 -14.76
CA ASP A 279 -6.82 7.28 -14.23
C ASP A 279 -6.95 5.76 -14.08
N VAL A 280 -6.41 5.00 -15.03
CA VAL A 280 -6.38 3.53 -14.97
C VAL A 280 -5.59 3.06 -13.74
N ILE A 281 -4.40 3.63 -13.51
CA ILE A 281 -3.54 3.27 -12.37
C ILE A 281 -4.22 3.65 -11.05
N ARG A 282 -4.81 4.84 -10.96
CA ARG A 282 -5.55 5.30 -9.78
C ARG A 282 -6.71 4.39 -9.43
N ASP A 283 -7.47 3.96 -10.43
CA ASP A 283 -8.66 3.14 -10.22
C ASP A 283 -8.27 1.69 -9.86
N ALA A 284 -7.16 1.17 -10.43
CA ALA A 284 -6.57 -0.09 -10.01
C ALA A 284 -6.04 -0.04 -8.57
N ASP A 285 -5.35 1.04 -8.19
CA ASP A 285 -4.88 1.30 -6.82
C ASP A 285 -6.05 1.38 -5.83
N THR A 286 -7.12 2.08 -6.20
CA THR A 286 -8.36 2.16 -5.39
C THR A 286 -8.94 0.76 -5.11
N ALA A 287 -9.00 -0.10 -6.13
CA ALA A 287 -9.45 -1.48 -5.97
C ALA A 287 -8.47 -2.32 -5.12
N MET A 288 -7.17 -2.08 -5.22
CA MET A 288 -6.14 -2.77 -4.43
C MET A 288 -6.29 -2.42 -2.95
N PHE A 289 -6.52 -1.15 -2.63
CA PHE A 289 -6.79 -0.72 -1.27
C PHE A 289 -8.07 -1.38 -0.73
N ARG A 290 -9.12 -1.48 -1.55
CA ARG A 290 -10.34 -2.22 -1.18
C ARG A 290 -10.08 -3.70 -0.91
N ALA A 291 -9.15 -4.32 -1.65
CA ALA A 291 -8.71 -5.69 -1.38
C ALA A 291 -8.05 -5.81 0.01
N LYS A 292 -7.24 -4.82 0.42
CA LYS A 292 -6.66 -4.77 1.78
C LYS A 292 -7.73 -4.67 2.86
N GLU A 293 -8.71 -3.77 2.70
CA GLU A 293 -9.81 -3.57 3.67
C GLU A 293 -10.64 -4.85 3.86
N LEU A 294 -10.85 -5.63 2.80
CA LEU A 294 -11.64 -6.86 2.86
C LEU A 294 -10.90 -8.03 3.52
N GLY A 295 -9.63 -7.87 3.88
CA GLY A 295 -8.84 -8.87 4.61
C GLY A 295 -7.61 -9.39 3.86
N LYS A 296 -7.02 -8.59 2.95
CA LYS A 296 -5.76 -8.88 2.23
C LYS A 296 -5.77 -10.17 1.41
N ALA A 297 -4.64 -10.54 0.81
CA ALA A 297 -4.41 -11.80 0.08
C ALA A 297 -5.51 -12.14 -0.95
N ARG A 298 -5.99 -11.12 -1.66
CA ARG A 298 -7.09 -11.25 -2.63
C ARG A 298 -6.99 -10.23 -3.74
N PHE A 299 -7.82 -10.39 -4.76
CA PHE A 299 -8.02 -9.37 -5.76
C PHE A 299 -9.42 -8.76 -5.69
N VAL A 300 -9.55 -7.50 -6.10
CA VAL A 300 -10.81 -6.79 -6.27
C VAL A 300 -10.82 -6.12 -7.64
N VAL A 301 -11.93 -6.21 -8.36
CA VAL A 301 -12.12 -5.50 -9.63
C VAL A 301 -12.74 -4.15 -9.34
N PHE A 302 -12.15 -3.09 -9.91
CA PHE A 302 -12.64 -1.74 -9.76
C PHE A 302 -14.05 -1.58 -10.33
N ASP A 303 -14.89 -0.86 -9.59
CA ASP A 303 -16.12 -0.27 -10.08
C ASP A 303 -16.17 1.22 -9.71
N THR A 304 -17.02 1.98 -10.39
CA THR A 304 -17.15 3.44 -10.19
C THR A 304 -17.65 3.82 -8.78
N ALA A 305 -18.35 2.92 -8.09
CA ALA A 305 -18.81 3.17 -6.72
C ALA A 305 -17.63 3.15 -5.74
N MET A 306 -16.59 2.32 -5.99
CA MET A 306 -15.36 2.29 -5.18
C MET A 306 -14.65 3.65 -5.17
N HIS A 307 -14.50 4.32 -6.32
CA HIS A 307 -13.88 5.64 -6.37
C HIS A 307 -14.65 6.68 -5.56
N THR A 308 -15.99 6.65 -5.70
CA THR A 308 -16.87 7.54 -4.94
C THR A 308 -16.73 7.30 -3.43
N GLN A 309 -16.64 6.02 -3.01
CA GLN A 309 -16.45 5.64 -1.62
C GLN A 309 -15.07 6.08 -1.08
N ALA A 310 -14.00 5.93 -1.87
CA ALA A 310 -12.66 6.35 -1.48
C ALA A 310 -12.58 7.87 -1.26
N ILE A 311 -13.16 8.67 -2.15
CA ILE A 311 -13.27 10.13 -1.97
C ILE A 311 -14.09 10.48 -0.73
N ALA A 312 -15.25 9.83 -0.55
CA ALA A 312 -16.11 10.05 0.60
C ALA A 312 -15.38 9.72 1.91
N ARG A 313 -14.58 8.65 1.93
CA ARG A 313 -13.76 8.25 3.07
C ARG A 313 -12.68 9.28 3.40
N LEU A 314 -11.91 9.73 2.40
CA LEU A 314 -10.89 10.77 2.61
C LEU A 314 -11.50 12.07 3.16
N LYS A 315 -12.66 12.45 2.63
CA LYS A 315 -13.41 13.61 3.15
C LYS A 315 -13.83 13.37 4.60
N LEU A 316 -14.38 12.20 4.92
CA LEU A 316 -14.78 11.82 6.28
C LEU A 316 -13.61 11.88 7.26
N GLU A 317 -12.44 11.34 6.90
CA GLU A 317 -11.21 11.41 7.71
C GLU A 317 -10.78 12.85 7.98
N THR A 318 -10.80 13.69 6.94
CA THR A 318 -10.45 15.11 7.05
C THR A 318 -11.42 15.86 7.96
N ASP A 319 -12.71 15.60 7.80
CA ASP A 319 -13.76 16.24 8.58
C ASP A 319 -13.73 15.76 10.05
N LEU A 320 -13.48 14.46 10.32
CA LEU A 320 -13.34 13.90 11.67
C LEU A 320 -12.18 14.53 12.44
N ARG A 321 -11.02 14.74 11.80
CA ARG A 321 -9.87 15.40 12.45
C ARG A 321 -10.21 16.81 12.91
N ARG A 322 -11.05 17.53 12.14
CA ARG A 322 -11.49 18.89 12.46
C ARG A 322 -12.65 18.93 13.44
N ALA A 323 -13.49 17.88 13.49
CA ALA A 323 -14.70 17.84 14.28
C ALA A 323 -14.46 18.05 15.78
N LEU A 324 -13.34 17.51 16.31
CA LEU A 324 -12.98 17.68 17.72
C LEU A 324 -12.60 19.14 18.03
N GLU A 325 -11.77 19.77 17.18
CA GLU A 325 -11.34 21.16 17.32
C GLU A 325 -12.52 22.15 17.19
N ARG A 326 -13.45 21.83 16.28
CA ARG A 326 -14.64 22.66 15.98
C ARG A 326 -15.82 22.40 16.92
N GLN A 327 -15.65 21.52 17.91
CA GLN A 327 -16.72 21.15 18.83
C GLN A 327 -17.99 20.70 18.09
N GLU A 328 -17.84 19.80 17.13
CA GLU A 328 -18.97 19.26 16.33
C GLU A 328 -19.56 17.98 16.95
N PHE A 329 -18.87 17.35 17.90
CA PHE A 329 -19.41 16.22 18.64
C PHE A 329 -20.48 16.65 19.65
N ARG A 330 -21.49 15.82 19.82
CA ARG A 330 -22.59 15.98 20.78
C ARG A 330 -22.79 14.67 21.52
N VAL A 331 -23.23 14.75 22.77
CA VAL A 331 -23.64 13.58 23.54
C VAL A 331 -25.16 13.60 23.65
N TYR A 332 -25.78 12.51 23.22
CA TYR A 332 -27.19 12.24 23.41
C TYR A 332 -27.35 11.27 24.57
N TYR A 333 -28.51 11.27 25.22
CA TYR A 333 -28.76 10.54 26.45
C TYR A 333 -30.00 9.67 26.27
N GLN A 334 -29.84 8.36 26.37
CA GLN A 334 -30.96 7.44 26.35
C GLN A 334 -31.28 7.00 27.79
N PRO A 335 -32.55 7.10 28.25
CA PRO A 335 -32.87 6.78 29.63
C PRO A 335 -32.79 5.27 29.90
N VAL A 336 -32.18 4.94 31.03
CA VAL A 336 -32.19 3.61 31.64
C VAL A 336 -33.23 3.63 32.75
N VAL A 337 -34.23 2.75 32.66
CA VAL A 337 -35.39 2.72 33.56
C VAL A 337 -35.29 1.54 34.51
N SER A 338 -35.49 1.78 35.81
CA SER A 338 -35.68 0.69 36.77
C SER A 338 -37.02 0.02 36.52
N LEU A 339 -37.01 -1.25 36.15
CA LEU A 339 -38.25 -1.98 35.82
C LEU A 339 -39.13 -2.22 37.05
N LYS A 340 -38.51 -2.30 38.24
CA LYS A 340 -39.21 -2.43 39.53
C LYS A 340 -39.90 -1.14 39.96
N ALA A 341 -39.20 0.01 39.86
CA ALA A 341 -39.76 1.30 40.30
C ALA A 341 -40.60 1.99 39.21
N GLY A 342 -40.37 1.64 37.95
CA GLY A 342 -40.94 2.30 36.78
C GLY A 342 -40.39 3.71 36.60
N ARG A 343 -39.18 4.02 37.05
CA ARG A 343 -38.59 5.37 37.04
C ARG A 343 -37.21 5.36 36.40
N ILE A 344 -36.79 6.50 35.86
CA ILE A 344 -35.44 6.70 35.34
C ILE A 344 -34.43 6.45 36.46
N ALA A 345 -33.47 5.58 36.21
CA ALA A 345 -32.33 5.31 37.09
C ALA A 345 -31.06 6.05 36.62
N GLY A 346 -30.93 6.26 35.32
CA GLY A 346 -29.78 6.92 34.72
C GLY A 346 -29.95 7.11 33.22
N PHE A 347 -28.85 7.42 32.55
CA PHE A 347 -28.78 7.54 31.10
C PHE A 347 -27.56 6.84 30.53
N GLU A 348 -27.68 6.29 29.34
CA GLU A 348 -26.52 5.96 28.51
C GLU A 348 -26.13 7.17 27.66
N ALA A 349 -24.85 7.54 27.71
CA ALA A 349 -24.27 8.60 26.91
C ALA A 349 -23.84 8.07 25.54
N LEU A 350 -24.53 8.54 24.51
CA LEU A 350 -24.36 8.12 23.13
C LEU A 350 -23.76 9.24 22.30
N LEU A 351 -22.56 9.01 21.78
CA LEU A 351 -21.88 9.96 20.91
C LEU A 351 -22.68 10.19 19.63
N ARG A 352 -22.73 11.44 19.18
CA ARG A 352 -23.23 11.84 17.86
C ARG A 352 -22.31 12.88 17.27
N TRP A 353 -22.22 12.93 15.95
CA TRP A 353 -21.50 13.99 15.26
C TRP A 353 -22.48 14.91 14.55
N ALA A 354 -22.56 16.17 15.00
CA ALA A 354 -23.34 17.21 14.35
C ALA A 354 -22.51 17.83 13.20
N HIS A 355 -22.43 17.12 12.08
CA HIS A 355 -21.68 17.55 10.91
C HIS A 355 -22.37 18.76 10.23
N PRO A 356 -21.65 19.84 9.87
CA PRO A 356 -22.25 21.06 9.32
C PRO A 356 -23.09 20.87 8.05
N GLN A 357 -22.65 19.99 7.15
CA GLN A 357 -23.33 19.69 5.88
C GLN A 357 -24.29 18.48 5.93
N LEU A 358 -23.87 17.38 6.58
CA LEU A 358 -24.59 16.10 6.59
C LEU A 358 -25.61 15.97 7.74
N GLY A 359 -25.63 16.93 8.67
CA GLY A 359 -26.49 16.87 9.85
C GLY A 359 -25.95 15.90 10.91
N LEU A 360 -26.84 15.22 11.62
CA LEU A 360 -26.47 14.34 12.73
C LEU A 360 -26.09 12.96 12.21
N ILE A 361 -24.81 12.59 12.36
CA ILE A 361 -24.25 11.31 11.93
C ILE A 361 -24.15 10.34 13.12
N SER A 362 -24.47 9.07 12.89
CA SER A 362 -24.38 8.00 13.89
C SER A 362 -22.94 7.47 14.03
N PRO A 363 -22.48 7.06 15.23
CA PRO A 363 -21.17 6.44 15.40
C PRO A 363 -20.88 5.28 14.45
N ALA A 364 -21.89 4.46 14.13
CA ALA A 364 -21.73 3.33 13.21
C ALA A 364 -21.14 3.72 11.84
N ASP A 365 -21.35 4.96 11.39
CA ASP A 365 -20.90 5.45 10.09
C ASP A 365 -19.45 5.95 10.09
N TYR A 366 -18.86 6.24 11.25
CA TYR A 366 -17.54 6.89 11.33
C TYR A 366 -16.59 6.33 12.39
N LEU A 367 -17.04 5.47 13.30
CA LEU A 367 -16.24 4.99 14.43
C LEU A 367 -15.05 4.13 13.95
N SER A 368 -15.25 3.30 12.93
CA SER A 368 -14.18 2.51 12.30
C SER A 368 -13.08 3.41 11.72
N VAL A 369 -13.48 4.45 11.00
CA VAL A 369 -12.54 5.43 10.44
C VAL A 369 -11.80 6.16 11.56
N ALA A 370 -12.51 6.62 12.59
CA ALA A 370 -11.91 7.27 13.76
C ALA A 370 -10.92 6.36 14.49
N GLU A 371 -11.15 5.04 14.49
CA GLU A 371 -10.23 4.06 15.08
C GLU A 371 -8.92 3.92 14.31
N GLU A 372 -9.00 3.87 12.98
CA GLU A 372 -7.84 3.75 12.10
C GLU A 372 -6.94 4.98 12.17
N ILE A 373 -7.53 6.17 12.20
CA ILE A 373 -6.77 7.43 12.30
C ILE A 373 -6.39 7.82 13.74
N GLY A 374 -6.71 6.97 14.73
CA GLY A 374 -6.30 7.13 16.13
C GLY A 374 -7.09 8.20 16.92
N LEU A 375 -8.27 8.61 16.45
CA LEU A 375 -9.10 9.62 17.11
C LEU A 375 -10.05 9.07 18.18
N LEU A 376 -10.21 7.75 18.32
CA LEU A 376 -11.10 7.18 19.35
C LEU A 376 -10.71 7.59 20.78
N ILE A 377 -9.43 7.62 21.10
CA ILE A 377 -8.94 8.00 22.43
C ILE A 377 -9.35 9.44 22.79
N PRO A 378 -8.98 10.47 21.99
CA PRO A 378 -9.35 11.85 22.32
C PRO A 378 -10.86 12.09 22.27
N ILE A 379 -11.60 11.44 21.35
CA ILE A 379 -13.07 11.52 21.29
C ILE A 379 -13.67 10.93 22.57
N GLY A 380 -13.26 9.72 22.98
CA GLY A 380 -13.82 9.06 24.15
C GLY A 380 -13.48 9.78 25.46
N GLN A 381 -12.29 10.39 25.57
CA GLN A 381 -11.97 11.29 26.70
C GLN A 381 -12.91 12.50 26.76
N TRP A 382 -13.21 13.10 25.60
CA TRP A 382 -14.17 14.21 25.51
C TRP A 382 -15.59 13.76 25.91
N VAL A 383 -16.06 12.60 25.42
CA VAL A 383 -17.37 12.04 25.77
C VAL A 383 -17.49 11.77 27.27
N LEU A 384 -16.48 11.13 27.88
CA LEU A 384 -16.46 10.87 29.33
C LEU A 384 -16.59 12.16 30.14
N ARG A 385 -15.80 13.18 29.77
CA ARG A 385 -15.81 14.49 30.44
C ARG A 385 -17.16 15.17 30.31
N GLU A 386 -17.74 15.18 29.11
CA GLU A 386 -19.03 15.82 28.84
C GLU A 386 -20.19 15.09 29.53
N ALA A 387 -20.21 13.77 29.49
CA ALA A 387 -21.19 12.94 30.21
C ALA A 387 -21.15 13.21 31.72
N CYS A 388 -19.95 13.24 32.31
CA CYS A 388 -19.80 13.51 33.74
C CYS A 388 -20.27 14.93 34.11
N ARG A 389 -19.87 15.93 33.31
CA ARG A 389 -20.28 17.33 33.47
C ARG A 389 -21.79 17.49 33.41
N GLN A 390 -22.44 16.89 32.41
CA GLN A 390 -23.87 17.03 32.17
C GLN A 390 -24.71 16.39 33.28
N VAL A 391 -24.34 15.18 33.72
CA VAL A 391 -25.07 14.49 34.80
C VAL A 391 -24.86 15.19 36.14
N ARG A 392 -23.66 15.72 36.41
CA ARG A 392 -23.45 16.58 37.58
C ARG A 392 -24.35 17.82 37.56
N ALA A 393 -24.50 18.46 36.40
CA ALA A 393 -25.39 19.60 36.24
C ALA A 393 -26.86 19.22 36.52
N TRP A 394 -27.32 18.06 36.04
CA TRP A 394 -28.67 17.56 36.35
C TRP A 394 -28.85 17.22 37.83
N GLN A 395 -27.86 16.61 38.49
CA GLN A 395 -27.89 16.33 39.93
C GLN A 395 -27.96 17.61 40.77
N ALA A 396 -27.39 18.73 40.30
CA ALA A 396 -27.49 20.02 40.97
C ALA A 396 -28.86 20.69 40.75
N GLN A 397 -29.49 20.44 39.62
CA GLN A 397 -30.77 21.04 39.23
C GLN A 397 -31.99 20.30 39.81
N PHE A 398 -31.95 18.96 39.83
CA PHE A 398 -33.04 18.11 40.32
C PHE A 398 -32.68 17.56 41.71
N THR A 399 -33.60 17.68 42.68
CA THR A 399 -33.39 17.52 44.13
C THR A 399 -32.57 16.28 44.55
N ALA A 400 -31.84 16.40 45.67
CA ALA A 400 -30.88 15.44 46.26
C ALA A 400 -31.35 13.97 46.50
N ASN A 401 -32.60 13.61 46.21
CA ASN A 401 -33.14 12.26 46.42
C ASN A 401 -33.09 11.36 45.18
N MET A 402 -32.58 11.85 44.04
CA MET A 402 -32.45 11.06 42.80
C MET A 402 -30.96 10.88 42.47
N LEU A 403 -30.41 9.70 42.80
CA LEU A 403 -29.04 9.34 42.42
C LEU A 403 -29.03 8.97 40.93
N LEU A 404 -28.89 10.00 40.09
CA LEU A 404 -28.86 9.84 38.64
C LEU A 404 -27.49 9.37 38.20
N THR A 405 -27.43 8.25 37.47
CA THR A 405 -26.18 7.70 36.92
C THR A 405 -26.04 7.97 35.42
N VAL A 406 -24.82 7.89 34.92
CA VAL A 406 -24.53 7.86 33.48
C VAL A 406 -23.62 6.71 33.13
N SER A 407 -23.95 5.98 32.06
CA SER A 407 -23.08 4.98 31.47
C SER A 407 -22.40 5.52 30.22
N VAL A 408 -21.11 5.19 30.05
CA VAL A 408 -20.29 5.62 28.90
C VAL A 408 -19.55 4.41 28.34
N ASN A 409 -19.67 4.23 27.02
CA ASN A 409 -18.96 3.18 26.28
C ASN A 409 -17.46 3.45 26.22
N LEU A 410 -16.66 2.41 26.49
CA LEU A 410 -15.22 2.40 26.35
C LEU A 410 -14.80 1.50 25.20
N SER A 411 -14.00 2.04 24.27
CA SER A 411 -13.37 1.25 23.22
C SER A 411 -12.26 0.35 23.77
N SER A 412 -11.95 -0.75 23.06
CA SER A 412 -10.84 -1.67 23.37
C SER A 412 -9.51 -0.93 23.58
N LYS A 413 -9.19 -0.01 22.65
CA LYS A 413 -7.95 0.78 22.69
C LYS A 413 -7.87 1.67 23.92
N GLN A 414 -8.98 2.26 24.36
CA GLN A 414 -9.00 3.07 25.58
C GLN A 414 -8.88 2.21 26.84
N PHE A 415 -9.57 1.07 26.88
CA PHE A 415 -9.54 0.16 28.03
C PHE A 415 -8.13 -0.37 28.33
N LEU A 416 -7.34 -0.60 27.28
CA LEU A 416 -5.96 -1.08 27.37
C LEU A 416 -4.93 0.03 27.69
N GLN A 417 -5.31 1.31 27.78
CA GLN A 417 -4.39 2.38 28.14
C GLN A 417 -3.96 2.27 29.61
N SER A 418 -2.65 2.23 29.85
CA SER A 418 -2.08 2.14 31.21
C SER A 418 -2.47 3.30 32.13
N ASP A 419 -2.84 4.46 31.57
CA ASP A 419 -3.19 5.66 32.30
C ASP A 419 -4.71 5.95 32.34
N LEU A 420 -5.55 5.04 31.84
CA LEU A 420 -7.02 5.19 31.79
C LEU A 420 -7.62 5.58 33.15
N VAL A 421 -7.33 4.80 34.20
CA VAL A 421 -7.88 5.01 35.54
C VAL A 421 -7.49 6.39 36.08
N LYS A 422 -6.25 6.82 35.83
CA LYS A 422 -5.76 8.14 36.23
C LYS A 422 -6.49 9.26 35.49
N GLN A 423 -6.76 9.09 34.20
CA GLN A 423 -7.53 10.06 33.41
C GLN A 423 -8.97 10.16 33.92
N ILE A 424 -9.62 9.04 34.22
CA ILE A 424 -10.99 9.02 34.75
C ILE A 424 -11.07 9.69 36.13
N ASP A 425 -10.14 9.36 37.04
CA ASP A 425 -10.04 10.02 38.36
C ASP A 425 -9.87 11.55 38.23
N GLN A 426 -9.06 11.99 37.27
CA GLN A 426 -8.92 13.42 36.97
C GLN A 426 -10.23 14.03 36.45
N ILE A 427 -10.95 13.36 35.54
CA ILE A 427 -12.24 13.85 35.03
C ILE A 427 -13.29 13.94 36.14
N LEU A 428 -13.37 12.95 37.04
CA LEU A 428 -14.28 12.97 38.18
C LEU A 428 -13.97 14.15 39.11
N LYS A 429 -12.69 14.43 39.38
CA LYS A 429 -12.25 15.59 40.18
C LYS A 429 -12.59 16.92 39.49
N GLU A 430 -12.34 17.04 38.19
CA GLU A 430 -12.61 18.25 37.42
C GLU A 430 -14.11 18.57 37.33
N THR A 431 -14.95 17.54 37.16
CA THR A 431 -16.41 17.70 37.03
C THR A 431 -17.13 17.72 38.37
N GLY A 432 -16.51 17.18 39.43
CA GLY A 432 -17.12 17.04 40.76
C GLY A 432 -18.20 15.96 40.83
N LEU A 433 -18.20 15.00 39.90
CA LEU A 433 -19.11 13.85 39.92
C LEU A 433 -18.56 12.76 40.86
N ASP A 434 -19.42 12.19 41.72
CA ASP A 434 -19.06 10.99 42.50
C ASP A 434 -18.96 9.79 41.56
N GLY A 435 -17.90 8.98 41.69
CA GLY A 435 -17.70 7.78 40.88
C GLY A 435 -18.89 6.81 40.91
N LYS A 436 -19.70 6.79 41.98
CA LYS A 436 -20.95 6.01 42.07
C LYS A 436 -22.01 6.40 41.03
N SER A 437 -21.88 7.60 40.47
CA SER A 437 -22.78 8.12 39.43
C SER A 437 -22.25 7.87 38.02
N LEU A 438 -21.00 7.43 37.87
CA LEU A 438 -20.42 7.03 36.59
C LEU A 438 -20.42 5.52 36.48
N LYS A 439 -20.78 5.04 35.29
CA LYS A 439 -20.68 3.64 34.92
C LYS A 439 -19.97 3.51 33.58
N LEU A 440 -19.23 2.44 33.40
CA LEU A 440 -18.46 2.22 32.17
C LEU A 440 -18.93 0.94 31.51
N GLU A 441 -19.18 1.01 30.20
CA GLU A 441 -19.61 -0.13 29.38
C GLU A 441 -18.40 -0.63 28.59
N ILE A 442 -18.17 -1.93 28.67
CA ILE A 442 -17.01 -2.59 28.05
C ILE A 442 -17.53 -3.86 27.40
N THR A 443 -17.14 -4.10 26.15
CA THR A 443 -17.57 -5.29 25.42
C THR A 443 -16.86 -6.54 25.93
N GLU A 444 -17.49 -7.70 25.73
CA GLU A 444 -16.95 -9.00 26.12
C GLU A 444 -15.57 -9.27 25.53
N THR A 445 -15.39 -8.98 24.24
CA THR A 445 -14.13 -9.20 23.50
C THR A 445 -12.94 -8.51 24.19
N VAL A 446 -13.11 -7.27 24.64
CA VAL A 446 -12.06 -6.48 25.29
C VAL A 446 -11.55 -7.13 26.56
N VAL A 447 -12.47 -7.69 27.35
CA VAL A 447 -12.13 -8.35 28.60
C VAL A 447 -11.40 -9.68 28.34
N MET A 448 -11.73 -10.37 27.25
CA MET A 448 -11.14 -11.67 26.89
C MET A 448 -9.77 -11.55 26.20
N GLU A 449 -9.48 -10.44 25.51
CA GLU A 449 -8.17 -10.21 24.86
C GLU A 449 -7.00 -10.24 25.85
N ASN A 450 -7.18 -9.70 27.06
CA ASN A 450 -6.16 -9.71 28.11
C ASN A 450 -6.78 -9.77 29.51
N THR A 451 -7.08 -10.97 29.98
CA THR A 451 -7.84 -11.20 31.22
C THR A 451 -7.16 -10.66 32.49
N GLU A 452 -5.83 -10.76 32.60
CA GLU A 452 -5.09 -10.30 33.79
C GLU A 452 -5.06 -8.78 33.88
N SER A 453 -4.74 -8.11 32.76
CA SER A 453 -4.76 -6.65 32.68
C SER A 453 -6.17 -6.11 32.91
N ALA A 454 -7.18 -6.71 32.27
CA ALA A 454 -8.58 -6.33 32.43
C ALA A 454 -9.04 -6.43 33.90
N THR A 455 -8.71 -7.54 34.58
CA THR A 455 -9.05 -7.72 36.00
C THR A 455 -8.43 -6.62 36.87
N THR A 456 -7.17 -6.27 36.62
CA THR A 456 -6.46 -5.21 37.35
C THR A 456 -7.14 -3.86 37.16
N THR A 457 -7.43 -3.49 35.91
CA THR A 457 -8.12 -2.23 35.57
C THR A 457 -9.51 -2.17 36.20
N LEU A 458 -10.30 -3.24 36.13
CA LEU A 458 -11.64 -3.27 36.74
C LEU A 458 -11.59 -3.13 38.27
N LEU A 459 -10.63 -3.77 38.94
CA LEU A 459 -10.43 -3.59 40.39
C LEU A 459 -10.07 -2.14 40.74
N GLN A 460 -9.22 -1.50 39.93
CA GLN A 460 -8.86 -0.09 40.10
C GLN A 460 -10.04 0.85 39.87
N LEU A 461 -10.91 0.59 38.88
CA LEU A 461 -12.13 1.36 38.68
C LEU A 461 -13.08 1.23 39.87
N ARG A 462 -13.17 0.03 40.45
CA ARG A 462 -13.98 -0.21 41.65
C ARG A 462 -13.47 0.57 42.87
N THR A 463 -12.16 0.82 43.02
CA THR A 463 -11.65 1.67 44.12
C THR A 463 -12.09 3.13 43.99
N LEU A 464 -12.43 3.59 42.78
CA LEU A 464 -13.05 4.88 42.51
C LEU A 464 -14.59 4.85 42.69
N ASN A 465 -15.16 3.73 43.13
CA ASN A 465 -16.61 3.48 43.23
C ASN A 465 -17.35 3.52 41.88
N ILE A 466 -16.66 3.29 40.77
CA ILE A 466 -17.25 3.23 39.43
C ILE A 466 -17.79 1.82 39.20
N GLU A 467 -19.06 1.72 38.83
CA GLU A 467 -19.68 0.44 38.44
C GLU A 467 -19.39 0.13 36.96
N THR A 468 -19.31 -1.14 36.59
CA THR A 468 -19.02 -1.57 35.22
C THR A 468 -20.11 -2.49 34.64
N TYR A 469 -20.39 -2.30 33.35
CA TYR A 469 -21.23 -3.15 32.53
C TYR A 469 -20.37 -4.03 31.63
N LEU A 470 -20.75 -5.31 31.53
CA LEU A 470 -20.36 -6.14 30.40
C LEU A 470 -21.40 -5.98 29.29
N ASP A 471 -20.99 -5.37 28.19
CA ASP A 471 -21.83 -5.10 27.04
C ASP A 471 -21.79 -6.23 26.00
N ASP A 472 -22.80 -6.27 25.13
CA ASP A 472 -22.99 -7.27 24.07
C ASP A 472 -23.02 -8.74 24.55
N PHE A 473 -23.43 -8.99 25.80
CA PHE A 473 -23.31 -10.32 26.40
C PHE A 473 -24.13 -11.38 25.64
N GLY A 474 -23.46 -12.47 25.24
CA GLY A 474 -24.06 -13.59 24.52
C GLY A 474 -23.84 -13.58 23.01
N THR A 475 -23.22 -12.54 22.46
CA THR A 475 -22.85 -12.46 21.03
C THR A 475 -21.44 -12.98 20.73
N GLY A 476 -20.62 -13.24 21.76
CA GLY A 476 -19.20 -13.64 21.67
C GLY A 476 -18.83 -14.96 22.38
N TYR A 477 -17.52 -15.17 22.60
CA TYR A 477 -16.95 -16.38 23.20
C TYR A 477 -16.98 -16.34 24.74
N SER A 478 -18.16 -16.51 25.33
CA SER A 478 -18.29 -16.51 26.79
C SER A 478 -17.82 -17.84 27.39
N SER A 479 -16.62 -17.87 27.97
CA SER A 479 -16.34 -18.89 28.99
C SER A 479 -16.95 -18.42 30.30
N LEU A 480 -18.01 -19.10 30.75
CA LEU A 480 -18.65 -18.91 32.05
C LEU A 480 -17.63 -18.88 33.21
N SER A 481 -16.50 -19.59 33.04
CA SER A 481 -15.40 -19.62 34.00
C SER A 481 -14.70 -18.28 34.20
N PHE A 482 -14.64 -17.43 33.18
CA PHE A 482 -14.04 -16.10 33.25
C PHE A 482 -15.01 -15.07 33.83
N LEU A 483 -16.29 -15.16 33.49
CA LEU A 483 -17.32 -14.25 34.00
C LEU A 483 -17.41 -14.26 35.54
N GLN A 484 -17.18 -15.43 36.16
CA GLN A 484 -17.14 -15.56 37.62
C GLN A 484 -15.98 -14.78 38.26
N ARG A 485 -14.87 -14.56 37.54
CA ARG A 485 -13.64 -13.95 38.06
C ARG A 485 -13.64 -12.43 37.93
N PHE A 486 -14.35 -11.86 36.97
CA PHE A 486 -14.32 -10.43 36.74
C PHE A 486 -15.19 -9.66 37.75
N PRO A 487 -14.68 -8.55 38.33
CA PRO A 487 -15.40 -7.73 39.29
C PRO A 487 -16.36 -6.76 38.57
N ILE A 488 -17.16 -7.29 37.64
CA ILE A 488 -18.21 -6.57 36.91
C ILE A 488 -19.45 -6.45 37.79
N ASP A 489 -20.28 -5.43 37.61
CA ASP A 489 -21.47 -5.19 38.44
C ASP A 489 -22.77 -5.49 37.70
N PHE A 490 -22.78 -5.30 36.37
CA PHE A 490 -23.96 -5.48 35.52
C PHE A 490 -23.66 -6.31 34.27
N LEU A 491 -24.64 -7.10 33.84
CA LEU A 491 -24.68 -7.70 32.51
C LEU A 491 -25.73 -6.99 31.65
N LYS A 492 -25.35 -6.61 30.44
CA LYS A 492 -26.21 -5.94 29.47
C LYS A 492 -26.57 -6.92 28.36
N ILE A 493 -27.86 -7.22 28.25
CA ILE A 493 -28.40 -8.17 27.28
C ILE A 493 -28.65 -7.41 25.97
N ASP A 494 -27.97 -7.85 24.92
CA ASP A 494 -28.04 -7.24 23.59
C ASP A 494 -29.46 -7.25 22.99
N HIS A 495 -29.75 -6.21 22.19
CA HIS A 495 -31.04 -6.02 21.51
C HIS A 495 -31.42 -7.21 20.62
N SER A 496 -30.46 -7.94 20.03
CA SER A 496 -30.77 -9.09 19.18
C SER A 496 -31.47 -10.23 19.93
N PHE A 497 -31.31 -10.33 21.25
CA PHE A 497 -32.05 -11.30 22.07
C PHE A 497 -33.41 -10.73 22.51
N ILE A 498 -33.46 -9.46 22.91
CA ILE A 498 -34.68 -8.81 23.39
C ILE A 498 -35.73 -8.65 22.28
N SER A 499 -35.29 -8.29 21.07
CA SER A 499 -36.16 -8.15 19.89
C SER A 499 -36.93 -9.44 19.58
N ARG A 500 -36.28 -10.61 19.69
CA ARG A 500 -36.86 -11.93 19.39
C ARG A 500 -37.66 -12.55 20.54
N MET A 501 -37.65 -11.96 21.74
CA MET A 501 -38.24 -12.55 22.94
C MET A 501 -39.76 -12.79 22.83
N GLY A 502 -40.46 -12.09 21.93
CA GLY A 502 -41.90 -12.26 21.67
C GLY A 502 -42.25 -13.24 20.55
N GLU A 503 -41.26 -13.78 19.82
CA GLU A 503 -41.49 -14.57 18.59
C GLU A 503 -41.65 -16.07 18.85
N SER A 504 -40.94 -16.61 19.85
CA SER A 504 -40.95 -18.04 20.19
C SER A 504 -40.60 -18.29 21.65
N GLU A 505 -41.04 -19.43 22.17
CA GLU A 505 -40.71 -19.88 23.55
C GLU A 505 -39.20 -20.06 23.72
N GLU A 506 -38.50 -20.58 22.71
CA GLU A 506 -37.04 -20.77 22.71
C GLU A 506 -36.27 -19.44 22.85
N SER A 507 -36.70 -18.38 22.17
CA SER A 507 -36.03 -17.07 22.27
C SER A 507 -36.21 -16.42 23.65
N TRP A 508 -37.37 -16.64 24.29
CA TRP A 508 -37.61 -16.21 25.66
C TRP A 508 -36.78 -16.99 26.69
N GLU A 509 -36.60 -18.29 26.48
CA GLU A 509 -35.79 -19.16 27.33
C GLU A 509 -34.32 -18.72 27.42
N ILE A 510 -33.75 -18.23 26.32
CA ILE A 510 -32.38 -17.70 26.29
C ILE A 510 -32.25 -16.49 27.22
N VAL A 511 -33.14 -15.51 27.09
CA VAL A 511 -33.14 -14.30 27.94
C VAL A 511 -33.30 -14.68 29.42
N ARG A 512 -34.23 -15.60 29.73
CA ARG A 512 -34.43 -16.09 31.10
C ARG A 512 -33.18 -16.76 31.67
N THR A 513 -32.48 -17.53 30.84
CA THR A 513 -31.23 -18.20 31.22
C THR A 513 -30.13 -17.18 31.55
N ILE A 514 -29.96 -16.15 30.71
CA ILE A 514 -29.00 -15.07 30.94
C ILE A 514 -29.31 -14.33 32.24
N VAL A 515 -30.58 -13.96 32.47
CA VAL A 515 -31.00 -13.29 33.71
C VAL A 515 -30.72 -14.16 34.94
N THR A 516 -31.04 -15.45 34.86
CA THR A 516 -30.82 -16.39 35.96
C THR A 516 -29.32 -16.56 36.25
N LEU A 517 -28.49 -16.67 35.21
CA LEU A 517 -27.04 -16.75 35.34
C LEU A 517 -26.48 -15.50 36.01
N ALA A 518 -26.90 -14.30 35.58
CA ALA A 518 -26.47 -13.04 36.17
C ALA A 518 -26.74 -12.99 37.68
N HIS A 519 -27.96 -13.33 38.09
CA HIS A 519 -28.34 -13.38 39.50
C HIS A 519 -27.54 -14.41 40.29
N ASN A 520 -27.27 -15.58 39.73
CA ASN A 520 -26.44 -16.61 40.37
C ASN A 520 -24.99 -16.15 40.59
N LEU A 521 -24.49 -15.26 39.73
CA LEU A 521 -23.19 -14.62 39.87
C LEU A 521 -23.23 -13.35 40.74
N GLY A 522 -24.40 -12.98 41.27
CA GLY A 522 -24.59 -11.76 42.05
C GLY A 522 -24.43 -10.49 41.23
N ARG A 523 -24.79 -10.52 39.95
CA ARG A 523 -24.78 -9.40 39.00
C ARG A 523 -26.19 -8.93 38.72
N LYS A 524 -26.35 -7.63 38.49
CA LYS A 524 -27.62 -7.03 38.05
C LYS A 524 -27.73 -7.11 36.53
N VAL A 525 -28.94 -7.02 36.00
CA VAL A 525 -29.20 -7.11 34.57
C VAL A 525 -29.84 -5.84 34.04
N ILE A 526 -29.40 -5.44 32.86
CA ILE A 526 -30.04 -4.43 32.02
C ILE A 526 -30.39 -5.05 30.66
N ALA A 527 -31.64 -4.91 30.23
CA ALA A 527 -32.09 -5.37 28.92
C ALA A 527 -32.13 -4.20 27.94
N GLU A 528 -31.46 -4.34 26.80
CA GLU A 528 -31.43 -3.33 25.75
C GLU A 528 -32.51 -3.51 24.69
N GLY A 529 -32.90 -2.40 24.08
CA GLY A 529 -33.81 -2.40 22.95
C GLY A 529 -35.20 -2.95 23.27
N VAL A 530 -35.72 -2.62 24.46
CA VAL A 530 -37.14 -2.84 24.79
C VAL A 530 -38.00 -1.91 23.93
N GLU A 531 -38.93 -2.50 23.17
CA GLU A 531 -39.79 -1.80 22.22
C GLU A 531 -41.29 -2.00 22.48
N THR A 532 -41.68 -3.06 23.19
CA THR A 532 -43.09 -3.45 23.36
C THR A 532 -43.48 -3.65 24.83
N THR A 533 -44.78 -3.53 25.11
CA THR A 533 -45.36 -3.81 26.43
C THR A 533 -45.16 -5.26 26.86
N GLU A 534 -45.21 -6.18 25.91
CA GLU A 534 -45.04 -7.61 26.08
C GLU A 534 -43.62 -7.92 26.56
N GLN A 535 -42.60 -7.34 25.88
CA GLN A 535 -41.20 -7.47 26.29
C GLN A 535 -40.98 -6.95 27.72
N LEU A 536 -41.55 -5.78 28.05
CA LEU A 536 -41.46 -5.20 29.39
C LEU A 536 -42.09 -6.12 30.45
N ALA A 537 -43.26 -6.70 30.17
CA ALA A 537 -43.94 -7.60 31.09
C ALA A 537 -43.13 -8.88 31.35
N LEU A 538 -42.52 -9.46 30.31
CA LEU A 538 -41.65 -10.63 30.42
C LEU A 538 -40.38 -10.31 31.22
N LEU A 539 -39.72 -9.18 30.96
CA LEU A 539 -38.54 -8.75 31.72
C LEU A 539 -38.84 -8.53 33.20
N ARG A 540 -40.01 -7.94 33.52
CA ARG A 540 -40.49 -7.78 34.90
C ARG A 540 -40.77 -9.12 35.58
N SER A 541 -41.35 -10.09 34.88
CA SER A 541 -41.62 -11.43 35.45
C SER A 541 -40.33 -12.18 35.79
N MET A 542 -39.26 -11.94 35.02
CA MET A 542 -37.91 -12.45 35.26
C MET A 542 -37.12 -11.68 36.32
N LYS A 543 -37.70 -10.63 36.90
CA LYS A 543 -37.08 -9.73 37.90
C LYS A 543 -35.82 -9.01 37.39
N CYS A 544 -35.73 -8.78 36.07
CA CYS A 544 -34.68 -7.94 35.50
C CYS A 544 -34.75 -6.53 36.12
N GLU A 545 -33.61 -5.98 36.54
CA GLU A 545 -33.59 -4.73 37.32
C GLU A 545 -33.83 -3.49 36.46
N TYR A 546 -33.26 -3.45 35.26
CA TYR A 546 -33.26 -2.27 34.38
C TYR A 546 -33.62 -2.63 32.94
N GLY A 547 -34.23 -1.68 32.24
CA GLY A 547 -34.47 -1.76 30.81
C GLY A 547 -34.18 -0.44 30.13
N GLN A 548 -33.79 -0.54 28.87
CA GLN A 548 -33.51 0.57 27.97
C GLN A 548 -34.06 0.24 26.60
N GLY A 549 -34.51 1.24 25.84
CA GLY A 549 -35.05 1.04 24.50
C GLY A 549 -36.07 2.09 24.09
N HIS A 550 -36.50 1.99 22.83
CA HIS A 550 -37.42 2.96 22.22
C HIS A 550 -38.81 2.96 22.86
N PHE A 551 -39.19 1.91 23.58
CA PHE A 551 -40.40 1.90 24.40
C PHE A 551 -40.42 3.03 25.43
N PHE A 552 -39.26 3.33 26.05
CA PHE A 552 -39.14 4.38 27.05
C PHE A 552 -38.89 5.74 26.41
N SER A 553 -37.85 5.81 25.57
CA SER A 553 -37.50 6.98 24.76
C SER A 553 -36.39 6.62 23.77
N LYS A 554 -36.38 7.32 22.62
CA LYS A 554 -35.18 7.42 21.78
C LYS A 554 -34.07 8.20 22.51
N PRO A 555 -32.80 8.10 22.09
CA PRO A 555 -31.74 8.98 22.58
C PRO A 555 -32.12 10.45 22.42
N LEU A 556 -31.96 11.24 23.48
CA LEU A 556 -32.38 12.64 23.56
C LEU A 556 -31.18 13.56 23.62
N ASP A 557 -31.30 14.77 23.06
CA ASP A 557 -30.32 15.82 23.36
C ASP A 557 -30.40 16.24 24.85
N PRO A 558 -29.41 16.99 25.38
CA PRO A 558 -29.38 17.35 26.80
C PRO A 558 -30.64 18.08 27.29
N GLU A 559 -31.29 18.88 26.44
CA GLU A 559 -32.43 19.72 26.83
C GLU A 559 -33.74 18.92 26.83
N ALA A 560 -33.90 18.03 25.85
CA ALA A 560 -34.99 17.06 25.83
C ALA A 560 -34.88 16.06 27.00
N ALA A 561 -33.66 15.59 27.32
CA ALA A 561 -33.43 14.73 28.49
C ALA A 561 -33.75 15.46 29.81
N ARG A 562 -33.38 16.75 29.92
CA ARG A 562 -33.77 17.60 31.05
C ARG A 562 -35.29 17.73 31.20
N THR A 563 -35.99 17.91 30.07
CA THR A 563 -37.46 17.98 30.06
C THR A 563 -38.10 16.67 30.50
N LEU A 564 -37.56 15.53 30.05
CA LEU A 564 -38.01 14.20 30.46
C LEU A 564 -37.81 13.99 31.97
N LEU A 565 -36.66 14.40 32.52
CA LEU A 565 -36.41 14.34 33.96
C LEU A 565 -37.41 15.18 34.77
N ALA A 566 -37.73 16.38 34.29
CA ALA A 566 -38.69 17.28 34.94
C ALA A 566 -40.13 16.73 34.93
N ALA A 567 -40.51 15.95 33.91
CA ALA A 567 -41.83 15.35 33.81
C ALA A 567 -42.06 14.18 34.78
N VAL A 568 -40.98 13.59 35.32
CA VAL A 568 -41.01 12.42 36.22
C VAL A 568 -41.90 11.29 35.68
N PRO A 569 -41.67 10.80 34.45
CA PRO A 569 -42.47 9.74 33.85
C PRO A 569 -42.41 8.45 34.67
N LYS A 570 -43.51 7.69 34.62
CA LYS A 570 -43.62 6.38 35.25
C LYS A 570 -44.11 5.33 34.25
N TRP A 571 -43.38 4.23 34.12
CA TRP A 571 -43.68 3.10 33.23
C TRP A 571 -44.07 1.83 33.99
#